data_AF-A0A420VB56-F1
#
_entry.id   AF-A0A420VB56-F1
#
_cell.length_a   1.000
_cell.length_b   1.000
_cell.length_c   1.000
_cell.angle_alpha   90.00
_cell.angle_beta   90.00
_cell.angle_gamma   90.00
#
_symmetry.space_group_name_H-M   'P 1'
#
loop_
_entity.id
_entity.type
_entity.pdbx_description
1 polymer ?
#
loop_
_entity_poly.entity_id
_entity_poly.type
_entity_poly.pdbx_seq_one_letter_code
_entity_poly.pdbx_strand_id
1 'polypeptide(L)'
;MEEYEFFPLQEERRLLAELREEKDRKRREKIESELIHLYVRFGEHFKMSNAPDPQLAKKYLQKALKFKPSHPVANYRLAHICYNEGRYAEAAYHFHRALSGKRGESLNDTQAMLSHMLLVNCGIFLASDALKQIEKMETRPYDEETVDPYRQAIFLHRIEDFHCAFYRIITPESDEIVTEETYFSEQERFSLHEVMLCLSDGFVVRYAGELVELEYQSFYALATILHSERPMTGEDVRKMLFQSFFGRDVTNAAVRKMFERLRARIPFWDDIIETTRIGNKAARRRKQGVSYRIFCRASDIFPWE
;
A
#
# COMPACT_ATOMS: atom_id res chain seq x y z
N MET A 1 4.18 19.18 -21.65
CA MET A 1 4.62 19.33 -20.25
C MET A 1 3.41 19.80 -19.46
N GLU A 2 2.60 18.85 -19.01
CA GLU A 2 1.51 19.11 -18.05
C GLU A 2 1.78 18.17 -16.87
N GLU A 3 2.59 18.65 -15.92
CA GLU A 3 2.86 17.95 -14.68
C GLU A 3 1.69 18.11 -13.71
N TYR A 4 1.04 16.99 -13.39
CA TYR A 4 0.47 16.66 -12.07
C TYR A 4 -0.41 17.72 -11.35
N GLU A 5 -1.67 17.84 -11.77
CA GLU A 5 -2.76 18.30 -10.90
C GLU A 5 -3.35 17.13 -10.07
N PHE A 6 -2.53 16.46 -9.26
CA PHE A 6 -3.04 15.65 -8.15
C PHE A 6 -2.44 16.13 -6.84
N PHE A 7 -2.88 17.31 -6.41
CA PHE A 7 -2.50 17.88 -5.12
C PHE A 7 -3.74 18.52 -4.46
N PRO A 8 -4.49 17.83 -3.58
CA PRO A 8 -5.72 18.37 -2.99
C PRO A 8 -5.40 19.32 -1.81
N LEU A 9 -4.48 20.29 -2.02
CA LEU A 9 -4.35 21.45 -1.14
C LEU A 9 -5.72 22.11 -0.90
N GLN A 10 -6.60 22.06 -1.91
CA GLN A 10 -7.96 22.55 -1.81
C GLN A 10 -8.81 21.76 -0.82
N GLU A 11 -8.71 20.43 -0.81
CA GLU A 11 -9.46 19.57 0.12
C GLU A 11 -8.96 19.73 1.56
N GLU A 12 -7.64 19.72 1.75
CA GLU A 12 -7.02 20.00 3.05
C GLU A 12 -7.46 21.38 3.57
N ARG A 13 -7.38 22.42 2.72
CA ARG A 13 -7.82 23.78 3.07
C ARG A 13 -9.30 23.84 3.39
N ARG A 14 -10.16 23.13 2.64
CA ARG A 14 -11.60 23.06 2.88
C ARG A 14 -11.88 22.45 4.25
N LEU A 15 -11.35 21.27 4.53
CA LEU A 15 -11.56 20.57 5.79
C LEU A 15 -10.98 21.36 6.99
N LEU A 16 -9.81 22.00 6.84
CA LEU A 16 -9.24 22.85 7.89
C LEU A 16 -10.03 24.16 8.11
N ALA A 17 -10.65 24.72 7.07
CA ALA A 17 -11.55 25.86 7.22
C ALA A 17 -12.85 25.42 7.92
N GLU A 18 -13.44 24.30 7.49
CA GLU A 18 -14.64 23.72 8.10
C GLU A 18 -14.41 23.39 9.58
N LEU A 19 -13.28 22.76 9.93
CA LEU A 19 -12.92 22.45 11.31
C LEU A 19 -12.74 23.70 12.20
N ARG A 20 -12.29 24.82 11.62
CA ARG A 20 -12.13 26.09 12.35
C ARG A 20 -13.48 26.72 12.71
N GLU A 21 -14.43 26.69 11.77
CA GLU A 21 -15.75 27.29 11.94
C GLU A 21 -16.73 26.37 12.70
N GLU A 22 -16.55 25.05 12.62
CA GLU A 22 -17.46 24.09 13.24
C GLU A 22 -17.36 24.10 14.77
N LYS A 23 -18.51 24.27 15.43
CA LYS A 23 -18.63 24.34 16.90
C LYS A 23 -19.18 23.05 17.49
N ASP A 24 -19.91 22.26 16.71
CA ASP A 24 -20.45 20.99 17.16
C ASP A 24 -19.33 19.94 17.31
N ARG A 25 -19.18 19.40 18.52
CA ARG A 25 -18.12 18.45 18.85
C ARG A 25 -18.14 17.19 17.96
N LYS A 26 -19.32 16.61 17.70
CA LYS A 26 -19.42 15.37 16.92
C LYS A 26 -19.06 15.60 15.45
N ARG A 27 -19.46 16.75 14.90
CA ARG A 27 -19.07 17.15 13.55
C ARG A 27 -17.58 17.45 13.45
N ARG A 28 -16.99 18.12 14.45
CA ARG A 28 -15.53 18.31 14.53
C ARG A 28 -14.78 16.97 14.53
N GLU A 29 -15.19 16.03 15.38
CA GLU A 29 -14.61 14.68 15.44
C GLU A 29 -14.68 13.97 14.08
N LYS A 30 -15.77 14.16 13.32
CA LYS A 30 -15.92 13.64 11.96
C LYS A 30 -14.94 14.30 10.98
N ILE A 31 -14.83 15.63 10.98
CA ILE A 31 -13.91 16.37 10.11
C ILE A 31 -12.45 16.01 10.43
N GLU A 32 -12.12 15.85 11.71
CA GLU A 32 -10.79 15.37 12.15
C GLU A 32 -10.50 13.96 11.61
N SER A 33 -11.48 13.05 11.65
CA SER A 33 -11.36 11.72 11.04
C SER A 33 -11.11 11.80 9.53
N GLU A 34 -11.84 12.65 8.81
CA GLU A 34 -11.64 12.87 7.38
C GLU A 34 -10.23 13.43 7.06
N LEU A 35 -9.75 14.38 7.87
CA LEU A 35 -8.38 14.91 7.77
C LEU A 35 -7.33 13.82 8.03
N ILE A 36 -7.52 12.98 9.05
CA ILE A 36 -6.63 11.86 9.34
C ILE A 36 -6.56 10.91 8.14
N HIS A 37 -7.69 10.50 7.58
CA HIS A 37 -7.74 9.64 6.40
C HIS A 37 -7.06 10.28 5.19
N LEU A 38 -7.27 11.57 4.98
CA LEU A 38 -6.62 12.34 3.90
C LEU A 38 -5.09 12.32 4.07
N TYR A 39 -4.60 12.62 5.26
CA TYR A 39 -3.16 12.65 5.54
C TYR A 39 -2.49 11.27 5.49
N VAL A 40 -3.16 10.22 5.97
CA VAL A 40 -2.69 8.84 5.85
C VAL A 40 -2.56 8.44 4.38
N ARG A 41 -3.49 8.87 3.53
CA ARG A 41 -3.45 8.64 2.07
C ARG A 41 -2.31 9.41 1.40
N PHE A 42 -2.10 10.67 1.75
CA PHE A 42 -0.96 11.45 1.24
C PHE A 42 0.37 10.84 1.65
N GLY A 43 0.46 10.42 2.91
CA GLY A 43 1.62 9.68 3.42
C GLY A 43 1.97 8.48 2.54
N GLU A 44 0.96 7.70 2.13
CA GLU A 44 1.17 6.55 1.25
C GLU A 44 1.55 6.93 -0.17
N HIS A 45 0.86 7.92 -0.73
CA HIS A 45 1.11 8.37 -2.09
C HIS A 45 2.56 8.83 -2.25
N PHE A 46 3.07 9.67 -1.35
CA PHE A 46 4.47 10.11 -1.41
C PHE A 46 5.46 8.99 -1.08
N LYS A 47 5.04 7.93 -0.37
CA LYS A 47 5.88 6.76 -0.12
C LYS A 47 5.97 5.84 -1.34
N MET A 48 4.93 5.78 -2.18
CA MET A 48 4.77 4.78 -3.25
C MET A 48 4.67 5.35 -4.67
N SER A 49 4.79 6.65 -4.85
CA SER A 49 4.82 7.27 -6.18
C SER A 49 6.06 6.85 -6.99
N ASN A 50 6.01 6.98 -8.32
CA ASN A 50 7.14 6.70 -9.23
C ASN A 50 8.41 7.48 -8.86
N ALA A 51 8.24 8.64 -8.21
CA ALA A 51 9.28 9.36 -7.49
C ALA A 51 8.88 9.46 -6.02
N PRO A 52 9.30 8.51 -5.15
CA PRO A 52 9.00 8.57 -3.73
C PRO A 52 9.63 9.80 -3.06
N ASP A 53 8.86 10.50 -2.23
CA ASP A 53 9.32 11.56 -1.34
C ASP A 53 9.08 11.16 0.12
N PRO A 54 10.06 10.50 0.77
CA PRO A 54 9.90 10.06 2.15
C PRO A 54 9.74 11.23 3.14
N GLN A 55 10.21 12.44 2.80
CA GLN A 55 10.07 13.61 3.67
C GLN A 55 8.64 14.16 3.65
N LEU A 56 8.04 14.27 2.46
CA LEU A 56 6.61 14.62 2.35
C LEU A 56 5.72 13.53 2.95
N ALA A 57 6.03 12.26 2.71
CA ALA A 57 5.31 11.14 3.31
C ALA A 57 5.28 11.27 4.85
N LYS A 58 6.45 11.46 5.48
CA LYS A 58 6.56 11.72 6.92
C LYS A 58 5.77 12.92 7.38
N LYS A 59 5.89 14.05 6.68
CA LYS A 59 5.19 15.30 7.03
C LYS A 59 3.68 15.09 7.12
N TYR A 60 3.09 14.37 6.16
CA TYR A 60 1.65 14.10 6.18
C TYR A 60 1.26 13.06 7.23
N LEU A 61 2.03 11.98 7.40
CA LEU A 61 1.79 11.00 8.46
C LEU A 61 1.86 11.66 9.85
N GLN A 62 2.83 12.55 10.08
CA GLN A 62 2.93 13.33 11.31
C GLN A 62 1.72 14.27 11.51
N LYS A 63 1.17 14.85 10.44
CA LYS A 63 -0.09 15.61 10.54
C LYS A 63 -1.25 14.73 11.00
N ALA A 64 -1.40 13.51 10.47
CA ALA A 64 -2.40 12.56 10.96
C ALA A 64 -2.22 12.25 12.46
N LEU A 65 -0.96 12.03 12.88
CA LEU A 65 -0.62 11.73 14.27
C LEU A 65 -0.81 12.92 15.22
N LYS A 66 -0.84 14.17 14.74
CA LYS A 66 -1.21 15.32 15.57
C LYS A 66 -2.66 15.28 16.02
N PHE A 67 -3.56 14.80 15.15
CA PHE A 67 -4.97 14.62 15.50
C PHE A 67 -5.19 13.35 16.32
N LYS A 68 -4.56 12.25 15.90
CA LYS A 68 -4.67 10.96 16.60
C LYS A 68 -3.30 10.30 16.78
N PRO A 69 -2.63 10.57 17.92
CA PRO A 69 -1.28 10.06 18.16
C PRO A 69 -1.15 8.53 18.11
N SER A 70 -2.20 7.80 18.49
CA SER A 70 -2.24 6.34 18.47
C SER A 70 -2.89 5.76 17.20
N HIS A 71 -2.98 6.52 16.10
CA HIS A 71 -3.59 6.02 14.88
C HIS A 71 -2.75 4.86 14.30
N PRO A 72 -3.30 3.64 14.14
CA PRO A 72 -2.48 2.47 13.82
C PRO A 72 -1.78 2.55 12.47
N VAL A 73 -2.52 2.79 11.39
CA VAL A 73 -1.94 2.81 10.02
C VAL A 73 -0.91 3.95 9.84
N ALA A 74 -1.17 5.14 10.37
CA ALA A 74 -0.23 6.26 10.34
C ALA A 74 1.09 5.93 11.06
N ASN A 75 1.02 5.31 12.25
CA ASN A 75 2.20 4.88 12.98
C ASN A 75 2.93 3.75 12.23
N TYR A 76 2.22 2.75 11.72
CA TYR A 76 2.80 1.67 10.91
C TYR A 76 3.57 2.21 9.69
N ARG A 77 2.96 3.11 8.92
CA ARG A 77 3.60 3.71 7.75
C ARG A 77 4.80 4.58 8.12
N LEU A 78 4.71 5.35 9.19
CA LEU A 78 5.83 6.18 9.66
C LEU A 78 6.98 5.32 10.16
N ALA A 79 6.68 4.20 10.84
CA ALA A 79 7.67 3.23 11.29
C ALA A 79 8.47 2.64 10.13
N HIS A 80 7.81 2.28 9.02
CA HIS A 80 8.49 1.82 7.81
C HIS A 80 9.47 2.85 7.23
N ILE A 81 9.09 4.13 7.20
CA ILE A 81 10.00 5.17 6.70
C ILE A 81 11.21 5.31 7.64
N CYS A 82 10.99 5.33 8.96
CA CYS A 82 12.10 5.37 9.93
C CYS A 82 13.00 4.12 9.84
N TYR A 83 12.42 2.95 9.61
CA TYR A 83 13.14 1.69 9.43
C TYR A 83 14.06 1.74 8.21
N ASN A 84 13.55 2.21 7.07
CA ASN A 84 14.32 2.34 5.83
C ASN A 84 15.44 3.40 5.92
N GLU A 85 15.30 4.38 6.80
CA GLU A 85 16.36 5.35 7.10
C GLU A 85 17.38 4.86 8.14
N GLY A 86 17.25 3.63 8.64
CA GLY A 86 18.12 3.09 9.70
C GLY A 86 17.86 3.68 11.08
N ARG A 87 16.77 4.44 11.27
CA ARG A 87 16.38 5.03 12.57
C ARG A 87 15.58 4.03 13.39
N TYR A 88 16.22 2.93 13.75
CA TYR A 88 15.56 1.75 14.33
C TYR A 88 14.87 2.02 15.68
N ALA A 89 15.39 2.93 16.52
CA ALA A 89 14.73 3.31 17.77
C ALA A 89 13.36 4.00 17.53
N GLU A 90 13.29 4.89 16.55
CA GLU A 90 12.05 5.57 16.18
C GLU A 90 11.09 4.65 15.43
N ALA A 91 11.63 3.78 14.57
CA ALA A 91 10.83 2.75 13.92
C ALA A 91 10.17 1.85 14.95
N ALA A 92 10.92 1.34 15.94
CA ALA A 92 10.41 0.52 17.03
C ALA A 92 9.30 1.23 17.82
N TYR A 93 9.51 2.50 18.18
CA TYR A 93 8.51 3.32 18.84
C TYR A 93 7.20 3.37 18.06
N HIS A 94 7.26 3.65 16.75
CA HIS A 94 6.08 3.76 15.91
C HIS A 94 5.41 2.39 15.66
N PHE A 95 6.16 1.30 15.43
CA PHE A 95 5.58 -0.04 15.32
C PHE A 95 4.83 -0.44 16.60
N HIS A 96 5.41 -0.16 17.77
CA HIS A 96 4.75 -0.46 19.05
C HIS A 96 3.42 0.31 19.20
N ARG A 97 3.38 1.59 18.81
CA ARG A 97 2.14 2.38 18.81
C ARG A 97 1.12 1.89 17.80
N ALA A 98 1.57 1.41 16.63
CA ALA A 98 0.70 0.86 15.62
C ALA A 98 -0.03 -0.40 16.12
N LEU A 99 0.71 -1.25 16.84
CA LEU A 99 0.20 -2.49 17.46
C LEU A 99 -0.68 -2.24 18.70
N SER A 100 -0.53 -1.09 19.36
CA SER A 100 -1.29 -0.72 20.56
C SER A 100 -2.69 -0.11 20.28
N GLY A 101 -3.18 -0.22 19.03
CA GLY A 101 -4.47 0.35 18.63
C GLY A 101 -5.67 -0.23 19.41
N LYS A 102 -6.71 0.59 19.64
CA LYS A 102 -7.97 0.13 20.23
C LYS A 102 -8.79 -0.71 19.22
N ARG A 103 -9.61 -1.64 19.73
CA ARG A 103 -10.58 -2.45 18.94
C ARG A 103 -11.42 -1.54 18.02
N GLY A 104 -11.39 -1.80 16.71
CA GLY A 104 -12.19 -1.12 15.68
C GLY A 104 -11.40 -0.27 14.67
N GLU A 105 -10.16 0.12 14.98
CA GLU A 105 -9.25 0.81 14.05
C GLU A 105 -7.84 0.17 14.05
N SER A 106 -7.77 -1.13 14.33
CA SER A 106 -6.52 -1.88 14.38
C SER A 106 -5.88 -2.04 13.00
N LEU A 107 -4.58 -2.35 12.99
CA LEU A 107 -3.95 -2.92 11.81
C LEU A 107 -4.70 -4.17 11.36
N ASN A 108 -4.66 -4.47 10.06
CA ASN A 108 -5.06 -5.79 9.59
C ASN A 108 -4.00 -6.84 9.98
N ASP A 109 -4.33 -8.12 9.82
CA ASP A 109 -3.47 -9.23 10.27
C ASP A 109 -2.08 -9.18 9.64
N THR A 110 -2.01 -8.85 8.34
CA THR A 110 -0.73 -8.69 7.62
C THR A 110 0.09 -7.54 8.19
N GLN A 111 -0.48 -6.34 8.33
CA GLN A 111 0.20 -5.18 8.90
C GLN A 111 0.63 -5.41 10.35
N ALA A 112 -0.17 -6.13 11.14
CA ALA A 112 0.17 -6.50 12.50
C ALA A 112 1.36 -7.48 12.53
N MET A 113 1.32 -8.53 11.71
CA MET A 113 2.42 -9.48 11.55
C MET A 113 3.71 -8.76 11.14
N LEU A 114 3.65 -7.91 10.11
CA LEU A 114 4.78 -7.10 9.63
C LEU A 114 5.33 -6.18 10.71
N SER A 115 4.44 -5.51 11.46
CA SER A 115 4.84 -4.63 12.56
C SER A 115 5.58 -5.39 13.65
N HIS A 116 5.10 -6.58 14.03
CA HIS A 116 5.78 -7.42 15.01
C HIS A 116 7.15 -7.87 14.52
N MET A 117 7.24 -8.34 13.29
CA MET A 117 8.49 -8.79 12.68
C MET A 117 9.53 -7.67 12.60
N LEU A 118 9.14 -6.49 12.09
CA LEU A 118 10.05 -5.36 11.94
C LEU A 118 10.42 -4.74 13.30
N LEU A 119 9.54 -4.80 14.30
CA LEU A 119 9.86 -4.40 15.66
C LEU A 119 10.95 -5.29 16.27
N VAL A 120 10.89 -6.61 16.04
CA VAL A 120 11.96 -7.54 16.44
C VAL A 120 13.27 -7.18 15.75
N ASN A 121 13.23 -6.92 14.44
CA ASN A 121 14.42 -6.51 13.69
C ASN A 121 15.03 -5.21 14.23
N CYS A 122 14.20 -4.20 14.54
CA CYS A 122 14.69 -2.97 15.17
C CYS A 122 15.45 -3.28 16.46
N GLY A 123 14.93 -4.19 17.30
CA GLY A 123 15.60 -4.64 18.52
C GLY A 123 16.96 -5.27 18.26
N ILE A 124 17.06 -6.14 17.25
CA ILE A 124 18.32 -6.78 16.85
C ILE A 124 19.35 -5.74 16.41
N PHE A 125 18.96 -4.78 15.55
CA PHE A 125 19.87 -3.71 15.11
C PHE A 125 20.33 -2.83 16.25
N LEU A 126 19.43 -2.45 17.16
CA LEU A 126 19.78 -1.64 18.34
C LEU A 126 20.74 -2.40 19.26
N ALA A 127 20.53 -3.70 19.47
CA ALA A 127 21.44 -4.54 20.25
C ALA A 127 22.82 -4.67 19.57
N SER A 128 22.86 -4.87 18.25
CA SER A 128 24.09 -4.94 17.46
C SER A 128 24.88 -3.62 17.54
N ASP A 129 24.22 -2.47 17.40
CA ASP A 129 24.88 -1.17 17.55
C ASP A 129 25.43 -0.97 18.97
N ALA A 130 24.64 -1.30 19.99
CA ALA A 130 25.09 -1.21 21.39
C ALA A 130 26.33 -2.07 21.65
N LEU A 131 26.38 -3.31 21.13
CA LEU A 131 27.54 -4.20 21.24
C LEU A 131 28.78 -3.61 20.56
N LYS A 132 28.64 -3.05 19.35
CA LYS A 132 29.75 -2.37 18.66
C LYS A 132 30.29 -1.18 19.45
N GLN A 133 29.43 -0.44 20.15
CA GLN A 133 29.89 0.66 21.00
C GLN A 133 30.66 0.14 22.22
N ILE A 134 30.21 -0.95 22.85
CA ILE A 134 30.92 -1.62 23.94
C ILE A 134 32.32 -2.07 23.46
N GLU A 135 32.42 -2.75 22.32
CA GLU A 135 33.71 -3.19 21.74
C GLU A 135 34.69 -2.02 21.52
N LYS A 136 34.20 -0.85 21.11
CA LYS A 136 35.03 0.36 20.92
C LYS A 136 35.49 1.00 22.22
N MET A 137 34.76 0.80 23.31
CA MET A 137 35.07 1.36 24.63
C MET A 137 36.10 0.52 25.40
N GLU A 138 36.32 -0.72 24.98
CA GLU A 138 37.17 -1.64 25.72
C GLU A 138 38.63 -1.62 25.26
N THR A 139 39.51 -1.27 26.20
CA THR A 139 40.98 -1.29 26.03
C THR A 139 41.59 -2.69 26.12
N ARG A 140 40.81 -3.75 26.34
CA ARG A 140 41.29 -5.15 26.36
C ARG A 140 40.52 -5.96 25.31
N PRO A 141 41.21 -6.78 24.50
CA PRO A 141 40.55 -7.68 23.57
C PRO A 141 39.77 -8.72 24.38
N TYR A 142 38.47 -8.86 24.11
CA TYR A 142 37.70 -10.02 24.56
C TYR A 142 38.28 -11.30 23.98
N ASP A 143 38.06 -12.41 24.68
CA ASP A 143 38.26 -13.74 24.13
C ASP A 143 37.23 -13.98 23.02
N GLU A 144 37.67 -13.95 21.77
CA GLU A 144 36.81 -14.12 20.60
C GLU A 144 36.07 -15.46 20.62
N GLU A 145 36.65 -16.53 21.20
CA GLU A 145 35.99 -17.83 21.32
C GLU A 145 34.72 -17.77 22.19
N THR A 146 34.70 -16.88 23.18
CA THR A 146 33.55 -16.71 24.08
C THR A 146 32.45 -15.85 23.46
N VAL A 147 32.81 -14.87 22.62
CA VAL A 147 31.88 -13.87 22.07
C VAL A 147 31.28 -14.30 20.72
N ASP A 148 32.05 -15.01 19.90
CA ASP A 148 31.63 -15.37 18.54
C ASP A 148 30.33 -16.21 18.48
N PRO A 149 30.05 -17.16 19.41
CA PRO A 149 28.78 -17.88 19.41
C PRO A 149 27.57 -16.98 19.65
N TYR A 150 27.70 -15.97 20.53
CA TYR A 150 26.64 -15.00 20.78
C TYR A 150 26.50 -14.00 19.62
N ARG A 151 27.62 -13.60 19.01
CA ARG A 151 27.62 -12.78 17.80
C ARG A 151 26.88 -13.51 16.68
N GLN A 152 27.23 -14.75 16.40
CA GLN A 152 26.52 -15.57 15.41
C GLN A 152 25.03 -15.73 15.77
N ALA A 153 24.69 -15.99 17.03
CA ALA A 153 23.29 -16.11 17.47
C ALA A 153 22.47 -14.81 17.33
N ILE A 154 23.08 -13.64 17.51
CA ILE A 154 22.44 -12.32 17.35
C ILE A 154 22.33 -11.94 15.85
N PHE A 155 23.32 -12.32 15.05
CA PHE A 155 23.35 -12.09 13.60
C PHE A 155 22.54 -13.14 12.80
N LEU A 156 22.19 -14.26 13.40
CA LEU A 156 21.33 -15.31 12.85
C LEU A 156 19.86 -14.85 12.82
N HIS A 157 19.57 -13.89 11.96
CA HIS A 157 18.61 -14.04 10.86
C HIS A 157 18.53 -12.71 10.08
N ARG A 158 19.02 -12.71 8.84
CA ARG A 158 18.39 -12.06 7.68
C ARG A 158 18.27 -10.52 7.60
N ILE A 159 19.17 -9.77 8.21
CA ILE A 159 19.18 -8.28 8.13
C ILE A 159 19.13 -7.73 6.69
N GLU A 160 19.78 -8.38 5.72
CA GLU A 160 19.74 -7.99 4.30
C GLU A 160 18.58 -8.67 3.52
N ASP A 161 18.11 -9.83 3.99
CA ASP A 161 16.98 -10.55 3.37
C ASP A 161 15.61 -9.94 3.75
N PHE A 162 15.49 -9.20 4.85
CA PHE A 162 14.22 -8.63 5.31
C PHE A 162 13.77 -7.40 4.51
N HIS A 163 14.69 -6.72 3.83
CA HIS A 163 14.34 -5.60 2.95
C HIS A 163 13.69 -6.07 1.63
N CYS A 164 13.68 -7.38 1.36
CA CYS A 164 13.26 -7.99 0.08
C CYS A 164 12.08 -8.98 0.18
N ALA A 165 11.38 -9.07 1.32
CA ALA A 165 10.52 -10.23 1.62
C ALA A 165 8.99 -9.98 1.61
N PHE A 166 8.49 -8.92 0.98
CA PHE A 166 7.03 -8.67 0.94
C PHE A 166 6.55 -8.34 -0.46
N TYR A 167 6.95 -9.13 -1.43
CA TYR A 167 6.28 -9.14 -2.72
C TYR A 167 5.15 -10.14 -2.70
N ARG A 168 4.10 -9.85 -3.44
CA ARG A 168 2.91 -10.67 -3.53
C ARG A 168 2.51 -10.77 -5.00
N ILE A 169 2.23 -11.99 -5.43
CA ILE A 169 1.71 -12.27 -6.76
C ILE A 169 0.33 -12.87 -6.59
N ILE A 170 -0.68 -12.18 -7.15
CA ILE A 170 -2.07 -12.66 -7.15
C ILE A 170 -2.40 -13.15 -8.55
N THR A 171 -2.90 -14.38 -8.62
CA THR A 171 -3.42 -15.01 -9.83
C THR A 171 -4.90 -15.36 -9.60
N PRO A 172 -5.64 -15.84 -10.61
CA PRO A 172 -7.00 -16.34 -10.37
C PRO A 172 -7.03 -17.56 -9.44
N GLU A 173 -5.96 -18.34 -9.37
CA GLU A 173 -5.89 -19.60 -8.61
C GLU A 173 -5.12 -19.48 -7.29
N SER A 174 -4.28 -18.45 -7.12
CA SER A 174 -3.36 -18.32 -5.99
C SER A 174 -3.15 -16.88 -5.54
N ASP A 175 -2.74 -16.74 -4.30
CA ASP A 175 -2.38 -15.48 -3.66
C ASP A 175 -1.17 -15.72 -2.75
N GLU A 176 0.02 -15.44 -3.28
CA GLU A 176 1.26 -15.92 -2.69
C GLU A 176 2.23 -14.77 -2.39
N ILE A 177 2.84 -14.84 -1.20
CA ILE A 177 3.99 -14.00 -0.84
C ILE A 177 5.25 -14.65 -1.43
N VAL A 178 6.00 -13.88 -2.22
CA VAL A 178 7.16 -14.36 -2.97
C VAL A 178 8.41 -13.55 -2.61
N THR A 179 9.58 -14.13 -2.94
CA THR A 179 10.86 -13.42 -2.82
C THR A 179 11.00 -12.35 -3.89
N GLU A 180 11.89 -11.38 -3.69
CA GLU A 180 12.23 -10.36 -4.70
C GLU A 180 12.71 -10.96 -6.03
N GLU A 181 13.60 -11.95 -5.96
CA GLU A 181 14.13 -12.63 -7.15
C GLU A 181 12.99 -13.32 -7.94
N THR A 182 12.10 -14.01 -7.24
CA THR A 182 10.91 -14.60 -7.86
C THR A 182 10.00 -13.53 -8.46
N TYR A 183 9.76 -12.43 -7.73
CA TYR A 183 8.89 -11.35 -8.20
C TYR A 183 9.34 -10.74 -9.53
N PHE A 184 10.61 -10.32 -9.61
CA PHE A 184 11.13 -9.68 -10.81
C PHE A 184 11.30 -10.68 -11.96
N SER A 185 11.74 -11.91 -11.69
CA SER A 185 11.83 -12.95 -12.74
C SER A 185 10.45 -13.31 -13.31
N GLU A 186 9.40 -13.33 -12.50
CA GLU A 186 8.02 -13.55 -12.97
C GLU A 186 7.48 -12.36 -13.78
N GLN A 187 7.89 -11.13 -13.46
CA GLN A 187 7.54 -9.94 -14.25
C GLN A 187 8.16 -9.93 -15.67
N GLU A 188 9.29 -10.59 -15.86
CA GLU A 188 9.94 -10.71 -17.18
C GLU A 188 9.30 -11.80 -18.05
N ARG A 189 8.48 -12.68 -17.48
CA ARG A 189 7.79 -13.73 -18.23
C ARG A 189 6.54 -13.18 -18.90
N PHE A 190 6.62 -13.00 -20.22
CA PHE A 190 5.49 -12.56 -21.03
C PHE A 190 4.62 -13.73 -21.50
N SER A 191 3.29 -13.55 -21.40
CA SER A 191 2.29 -14.43 -21.98
C SER A 191 1.32 -13.62 -22.83
N LEU A 192 0.94 -14.15 -24.01
CA LEU A 192 0.04 -13.48 -24.96
C LEU A 192 -1.42 -13.43 -24.48
N HIS A 193 -1.77 -14.22 -23.46
CA HIS A 193 -3.14 -14.35 -22.96
C HIS A 193 -3.28 -13.94 -21.49
N GLU A 194 -2.34 -13.16 -20.98
CA GLU A 194 -2.29 -12.80 -19.58
C GLU A 194 -2.12 -11.30 -19.40
N VAL A 195 -2.98 -10.71 -18.58
CA VAL A 195 -2.87 -9.30 -18.18
C VAL A 195 -1.99 -9.19 -16.96
N MET A 196 -0.91 -8.43 -17.06
CA MET A 196 -0.04 -8.13 -15.92
C MET A 196 -0.38 -6.77 -15.34
N LEU A 197 -0.62 -6.72 -14.03
CA LEU A 197 -0.93 -5.50 -13.28
C LEU A 197 0.17 -5.25 -12.25
N CYS A 198 0.95 -4.17 -12.40
CA CYS A 198 2.10 -3.88 -11.54
C CYS A 198 1.85 -2.61 -10.73
N LEU A 199 1.74 -2.74 -9.40
CA LEU A 199 1.49 -1.59 -8.50
C LEU A 199 2.80 -0.87 -8.17
N SER A 200 3.86 -1.63 -7.97
CA SER A 200 5.22 -1.17 -7.64
C SER A 200 5.84 -0.28 -8.74
N ASP A 201 5.40 -0.46 -9.99
CA ASP A 201 5.89 0.26 -11.17
C ASP A 201 4.98 1.43 -11.58
N GLY A 202 4.13 1.92 -10.67
CA GLY A 202 3.27 3.08 -10.95
C GLY A 202 1.90 2.75 -11.53
N PHE A 203 1.26 1.67 -11.10
CA PHE A 203 -0.06 1.25 -11.59
C PHE A 203 -0.09 0.96 -13.10
N VAL A 204 0.90 0.17 -13.53
CA VAL A 204 1.10 -0.20 -14.93
C VAL A 204 0.31 -1.47 -15.26
N VAL A 205 -0.32 -1.48 -16.43
CA VAL A 205 -1.00 -2.63 -17.00
C VAL A 205 -0.31 -3.02 -18.30
N ARG A 206 0.06 -4.30 -18.44
CA ARG A 206 0.69 -4.86 -19.64
C ARG A 206 -0.14 -6.00 -20.20
N TYR A 207 -0.24 -6.06 -21.52
CA TYR A 207 -0.87 -7.17 -22.24
C TYR A 207 -0.33 -7.24 -23.66
N ALA A 208 0.08 -8.43 -24.11
CA ALA A 208 0.58 -8.67 -25.47
C ALA A 208 1.67 -7.68 -25.96
N GLY A 209 2.55 -7.23 -25.05
CA GLY A 209 3.64 -6.28 -25.36
C GLY A 209 3.26 -4.81 -25.28
N GLU A 210 1.97 -4.49 -25.18
CA GLU A 210 1.49 -3.12 -24.95
C GLU A 210 1.53 -2.77 -23.46
N LEU A 211 1.80 -1.50 -23.16
CA LEU A 211 1.93 -0.98 -21.80
C LEU A 211 1.09 0.29 -21.63
N VAL A 212 0.32 0.35 -20.55
CA VAL A 212 -0.45 1.54 -20.16
C VAL A 212 -0.31 1.80 -18.67
N GLU A 213 0.08 3.02 -18.31
CA GLU A 213 0.00 3.51 -16.94
C GLU A 213 -1.42 4.02 -16.66
N LEU A 214 -1.98 3.68 -15.49
CA LEU A 214 -3.33 4.07 -15.08
C LEU A 214 -3.32 4.90 -13.80
N GLU A 215 -4.34 5.75 -13.65
CA GLU A 215 -4.61 6.41 -12.37
C GLU A 215 -4.99 5.38 -11.29
N TYR A 216 -4.65 5.64 -10.03
CA TYR A 216 -4.92 4.78 -8.87
C TYR A 216 -6.33 4.15 -8.90
N GLN A 217 -7.37 4.97 -9.05
CA GLN A 217 -8.77 4.48 -9.04
C GLN A 217 -9.10 3.62 -10.27
N SER A 218 -8.57 3.99 -11.43
CA SER A 218 -8.76 3.28 -12.70
C SER A 218 -8.07 1.93 -12.69
N PHE A 219 -6.88 1.86 -12.08
CA PHE A 219 -6.14 0.63 -11.88
C PHE A 219 -6.91 -0.36 -11.01
N TYR A 220 -7.35 0.05 -9.82
CA TYR A 220 -8.12 -0.81 -8.92
C TYR A 220 -9.47 -1.21 -9.52
N ALA A 221 -10.13 -0.33 -10.29
CA ALA A 221 -11.35 -0.68 -11.02
C ALA A 221 -11.12 -1.79 -12.06
N LEU A 222 -10.00 -1.75 -12.79
CA LEU A 222 -9.64 -2.82 -13.72
C LEU A 222 -9.31 -4.11 -12.96
N ALA A 223 -8.48 -4.01 -11.91
CA ALA A 223 -8.09 -5.16 -11.07
C ALA A 223 -9.33 -5.87 -10.50
N THR A 224 -10.31 -5.12 -9.98
CA THR A 224 -11.57 -5.69 -9.47
C THR A 224 -12.37 -6.42 -10.54
N ILE A 225 -12.43 -5.89 -11.77
CA ILE A 225 -13.13 -6.57 -12.88
C ILE A 225 -12.41 -7.85 -13.30
N LEU A 226 -11.08 -7.82 -13.33
CA LEU A 226 -10.27 -8.98 -13.72
C LEU A 226 -10.36 -10.09 -12.67
N HIS A 227 -10.34 -9.72 -11.39
CA HIS A 227 -10.43 -10.64 -10.26
C HIS A 227 -11.84 -11.22 -10.07
N SER A 228 -12.90 -10.46 -10.37
CA SER A 228 -14.27 -10.92 -10.15
C SER A 228 -14.65 -12.14 -11.01
N GLU A 229 -15.13 -13.20 -10.37
CA GLU A 229 -15.67 -14.40 -11.04
C GLU A 229 -16.98 -14.12 -11.81
N ARG A 230 -17.73 -13.11 -11.37
CA ARG A 230 -19.03 -12.72 -11.96
C ARG A 230 -18.96 -11.38 -12.71
N PRO A 231 -19.84 -11.15 -13.70
CA PRO A 231 -19.96 -9.83 -14.32
C PRO A 231 -20.32 -8.74 -13.31
N MET A 232 -19.58 -7.64 -13.33
CA MET A 232 -19.74 -6.51 -12.43
C MET A 232 -20.41 -5.35 -13.12
N THR A 233 -21.53 -4.88 -12.57
CA THR A 233 -22.18 -3.64 -13.02
C THR A 233 -21.46 -2.42 -12.47
N GLY A 234 -21.73 -1.24 -13.05
CA GLY A 234 -21.23 0.01 -12.49
C GLY A 234 -21.68 0.27 -11.05
N GLU A 235 -22.83 -0.26 -10.64
CA GLU A 235 -23.29 -0.14 -9.25
C GLU A 235 -22.49 -1.06 -8.30
N ASP A 236 -22.13 -2.26 -8.75
CA ASP A 236 -21.32 -3.19 -7.96
C ASP A 236 -19.92 -2.59 -7.72
N VAL A 237 -19.29 -2.05 -8.76
CA VAL A 237 -18.00 -1.35 -8.63
C VAL A 237 -18.14 -0.12 -7.72
N ARG A 238 -19.22 0.65 -7.83
CA ARG A 238 -19.47 1.80 -6.95
C ARG A 238 -19.51 1.40 -5.48
N LYS A 239 -20.25 0.34 -5.15
CA LYS A 239 -20.41 -0.13 -3.76
C LYS A 239 -19.09 -0.72 -3.23
N MET A 240 -18.53 -1.70 -3.93
CA MET A 240 -17.34 -2.41 -3.49
C MET A 240 -16.10 -1.51 -3.47
N LEU A 241 -15.81 -0.84 -4.59
CA LEU A 241 -14.57 -0.08 -4.75
C LEU A 241 -14.67 1.32 -4.13
N PHE A 242 -15.71 2.10 -4.47
CA PHE A 242 -15.73 3.50 -4.05
C PHE A 242 -16.26 3.66 -2.63
N GLN A 243 -17.43 3.09 -2.32
CA GLN A 243 -18.06 3.29 -1.01
C GLN A 243 -17.32 2.51 0.09
N SER A 244 -17.06 1.22 -0.11
CA SER A 244 -16.40 0.38 0.89
C SER A 244 -14.88 0.59 0.92
N PHE A 245 -14.19 0.32 -0.19
CA PHE A 245 -12.72 0.32 -0.19
C PHE A 245 -12.10 1.73 -0.14
N PHE A 246 -12.59 2.68 -0.94
CA PHE A 246 -12.06 4.05 -0.92
C PHE A 246 -12.71 5.00 0.09
N GLY A 247 -13.82 4.59 0.72
CA GLY A 247 -14.59 5.43 1.64
C GLY A 247 -15.16 6.70 1.00
N ARG A 248 -15.52 6.64 -0.29
CA ARG A 248 -16.02 7.78 -1.08
C ARG A 248 -17.37 7.47 -1.70
N ASP A 249 -18.30 8.40 -1.56
CA ASP A 249 -19.53 8.34 -2.32
C ASP A 249 -19.36 9.01 -3.68
N VAL A 250 -19.53 8.23 -4.75
CA VAL A 250 -19.49 8.71 -6.13
C VAL A 250 -20.81 8.35 -6.81
N THR A 251 -21.18 9.13 -7.84
CA THR A 251 -22.41 8.87 -8.60
C THR A 251 -22.23 7.73 -9.60
N ASN A 252 -23.32 7.04 -9.96
CA ASN A 252 -23.30 6.04 -11.03
C ASN A 252 -22.81 6.62 -12.37
N ALA A 253 -23.10 7.89 -12.65
CA ALA A 253 -22.62 8.58 -13.85
C ALA A 253 -21.09 8.77 -13.84
N ALA A 254 -20.48 9.05 -12.68
CA ALA A 254 -19.03 9.15 -12.55
C ALA A 254 -18.34 7.80 -12.83
N VAL A 255 -18.87 6.70 -12.26
CA VAL A 255 -18.35 5.34 -12.53
C VAL A 255 -18.49 4.97 -14.01
N ARG A 256 -19.61 5.34 -14.65
CA ARG A 256 -19.78 5.14 -16.09
C ARG A 256 -18.73 5.90 -16.91
N LYS A 257 -18.52 7.19 -16.64
CA LYS A 257 -17.50 8.01 -17.31
C LYS A 257 -16.10 7.46 -17.09
N MET A 258 -15.79 6.94 -15.90
CA MET A 258 -14.53 6.27 -15.62
C MET A 258 -14.31 5.07 -16.55
N PHE A 259 -15.33 4.23 -16.77
CA PHE A 259 -15.23 3.11 -17.70
C PHE A 259 -15.12 3.53 -19.17
N GLU A 260 -15.80 4.61 -19.57
CA GLU A 260 -15.65 5.17 -20.92
C GLU A 260 -14.19 5.64 -21.15
N ARG A 261 -13.58 6.30 -20.15
CA ARG A 261 -12.17 6.70 -20.20
C ARG A 261 -11.21 5.52 -20.18
N LEU A 262 -11.46 4.52 -19.34
CA LEU A 262 -10.65 3.29 -19.27
C LEU A 262 -10.62 2.58 -20.62
N ARG A 263 -11.79 2.36 -21.24
CA ARG A 263 -11.90 1.75 -22.56
C ARG A 263 -11.17 2.55 -23.65
N ALA A 264 -11.18 3.87 -23.56
CA ALA A 264 -10.47 4.73 -24.52
C ALA A 264 -8.95 4.74 -24.30
N ARG A 265 -8.48 4.60 -23.06
CA ARG A 265 -7.06 4.68 -22.68
C ARG A 265 -6.33 3.34 -22.83
N ILE A 266 -7.03 2.22 -22.68
CA ILE A 266 -6.44 0.87 -22.77
C ILE A 266 -6.66 0.34 -24.19
N PRO A 267 -5.61 0.26 -25.05
CA PRO A 267 -5.76 -0.09 -26.46
C PRO A 267 -6.26 -1.51 -26.67
N PHE A 268 -5.93 -2.42 -25.74
CA PHE A 268 -6.34 -3.82 -25.72
C PHE A 268 -7.60 -4.08 -24.87
N TRP A 269 -8.40 -3.06 -24.55
CA TRP A 269 -9.55 -3.20 -23.63
C TRP A 269 -10.52 -4.32 -24.05
N ASP A 270 -10.90 -4.37 -25.33
CA ASP A 270 -11.87 -5.34 -25.86
C ASP A 270 -11.27 -6.76 -26.02
N ASP A 271 -9.95 -6.89 -25.87
CA ASP A 271 -9.25 -8.18 -25.85
C ASP A 271 -9.29 -8.82 -24.46
N ILE A 272 -9.31 -8.01 -23.40
CA ILE A 272 -9.21 -8.49 -22.02
C ILE A 272 -10.54 -8.43 -21.24
N ILE A 273 -11.44 -7.53 -21.61
CA ILE A 273 -12.74 -7.34 -20.96
C ILE A 273 -13.89 -7.63 -21.94
N GLU A 274 -14.84 -8.46 -21.51
CA GLU A 274 -16.14 -8.59 -22.17
C GLU A 274 -17.19 -7.73 -21.46
N THR A 275 -18.07 -7.09 -22.24
CA THR A 275 -19.21 -6.32 -21.72
C THR A 275 -20.50 -7.07 -22.01
N THR A 276 -21.25 -7.39 -20.96
CA THR A 276 -22.55 -8.06 -21.02
C THR A 276 -23.66 -7.14 -20.47
N ARG A 277 -24.91 -7.61 -20.47
CA ARG A 277 -26.04 -6.91 -19.86
C ARG A 277 -26.65 -7.74 -18.74
N ILE A 278 -26.87 -7.08 -17.59
CA ILE A 278 -27.68 -7.61 -16.50
C ILE A 278 -28.89 -6.67 -16.37
N GLY A 279 -30.04 -7.13 -16.87
CA GLY A 279 -31.20 -6.28 -17.10
C GLY A 279 -30.85 -5.10 -18.02
N ASN A 280 -31.12 -3.87 -17.57
CA ASN A 280 -30.83 -2.65 -18.32
C ASN A 280 -29.42 -2.06 -18.05
N LYS A 281 -28.58 -2.74 -17.26
CA LYS A 281 -27.26 -2.25 -16.86
C LYS A 281 -26.16 -2.98 -17.62
N ALA A 282 -25.16 -2.23 -18.09
CA ALA A 282 -23.94 -2.82 -18.62
C ALA A 282 -23.09 -3.42 -17.48
N ALA A 283 -22.69 -4.67 -17.65
CA ALA A 283 -21.81 -5.40 -16.74
C ALA A 283 -20.51 -5.77 -17.47
N ARG A 284 -19.39 -5.83 -16.74
CA ARG A 284 -18.06 -6.12 -17.30
C ARG A 284 -17.46 -7.29 -16.56
N ARG A 285 -16.72 -8.14 -17.26
CA ARG A 285 -15.88 -9.18 -16.68
C ARG A 285 -14.67 -9.46 -17.54
N ARG A 286 -13.68 -10.10 -16.94
CA ARG A 286 -12.57 -10.71 -17.67
C ARG A 286 -13.09 -11.64 -18.76
N LYS A 287 -12.55 -11.50 -19.96
CA LYS A 287 -12.89 -12.33 -21.12
C LYS A 287 -12.43 -13.77 -20.89
N GLN A 288 -13.20 -14.74 -21.38
CA GLN A 288 -12.84 -16.15 -21.27
C GLN A 288 -11.51 -16.44 -21.99
N GLY A 289 -10.63 -17.22 -21.34
CA GLY A 289 -9.29 -17.53 -21.86
C GLY A 289 -8.23 -16.49 -21.54
N VAL A 290 -8.59 -15.36 -20.94
CA VAL A 290 -7.63 -14.35 -20.46
C VAL A 290 -7.31 -14.59 -18.99
N SER A 291 -6.04 -14.84 -18.68
CA SER A 291 -5.53 -14.89 -17.30
C SER A 291 -5.08 -13.50 -16.82
N TYR A 292 -4.76 -13.37 -15.53
CA TYR A 292 -4.10 -12.18 -15.02
C TYR A 292 -3.08 -12.51 -13.93
N ARG A 293 -2.07 -11.66 -13.78
CA ARG A 293 -1.14 -11.65 -12.64
C ARG A 293 -1.07 -10.23 -12.09
N ILE A 294 -1.26 -10.09 -10.77
CA ILE A 294 -1.10 -8.83 -10.06
C ILE A 294 0.18 -8.89 -9.24
N PHE A 295 1.09 -7.98 -9.55
CA PHE A 295 2.36 -7.79 -8.89
C PHE A 295 2.23 -6.63 -7.91
N CYS A 296 2.21 -6.94 -6.62
CA CYS A 296 2.04 -5.96 -5.55
C CYS A 296 3.02 -6.22 -4.40
N ARG A 297 3.02 -5.32 -3.42
CA ARG A 297 3.60 -5.58 -2.12
C ARG A 297 2.60 -6.37 -1.27
N ALA A 298 3.09 -7.20 -0.35
CA ALA A 298 2.21 -7.92 0.57
C ALA A 298 1.40 -6.97 1.49
N SER A 299 1.84 -5.72 1.65
CA SER A 299 1.08 -4.69 2.37
C SER A 299 0.00 -4.00 1.53
N ASP A 300 -0.04 -4.22 0.21
CA ASP A 300 -1.08 -3.67 -0.66
C ASP A 300 -2.39 -4.40 -0.44
N ILE A 301 -3.46 -3.63 -0.34
CA ILE A 301 -4.81 -4.13 -0.05
C ILE A 301 -5.64 -4.01 -1.31
N PHE A 302 -6.55 -4.96 -1.53
CA PHE A 302 -7.50 -4.95 -2.63
C PHE A 302 -8.96 -4.93 -2.18
N PRO A 303 -9.90 -4.52 -3.05
CA PRO A 303 -11.32 -4.36 -2.68
C PRO A 303 -12.09 -5.65 -2.36
N TRP A 304 -11.47 -6.81 -2.62
CA TRP A 304 -12.05 -8.13 -2.37
C TRP A 304 -11.57 -8.77 -1.06
N GLU A 305 -10.72 -8.06 -0.32
CA GLU A 305 -10.27 -8.42 1.04
C GLU A 305 -11.17 -7.78 2.09
#